data_AF-A0A317IB77-F1
#
_entry.id   AF-A0A317IB77-F1
#
_cell.length_a   1.000
_cell.length_b   1.000
_cell.length_c   1.000
_cell.angle_alpha   90.00
_cell.angle_beta   90.00
_cell.angle_gamma   90.00
#
_symmetry.space_group_name_H-M   'P 1'
#
loop_
_entity.id
_entity.type
_entity.pdbx_description
1 polymer ?
#
loop_
_entity_poly.entity_id
_entity_poly.type
_entity_poly.pdbx_seq_one_letter_code
_entity_poly.pdbx_strand_id
1 'polypeptide(L)'
;MSNMNLDSQQQDKDTWGGDGIHMTFASQHGTVEFDCAHGEISGSFKTDADDRFDLPGTFTPERGGPIRLDRMPESRPVRYVGRVQNGTMILTITFTDNNESVGSYSLTRGKQGRIRKCL
;
A
#
# COMPACT_ATOMS: atom_id res chain seq x y z
N MET A 1 2.70 -21.89 -33.70
CA MET A 1 3.72 -20.89 -33.30
C MET A 1 3.03 -19.87 -32.42
N SER A 2 3.51 -19.80 -31.16
CA SER A 2 3.24 -18.79 -30.12
C SER A 2 1.80 -18.53 -29.67
N ASN A 3 1.38 -19.28 -28.64
CA ASN A 3 0.43 -18.75 -27.65
C ASN A 3 1.18 -17.76 -26.77
N MET A 4 0.80 -16.48 -26.83
CA MET A 4 1.28 -15.45 -25.91
C MET A 4 0.63 -15.66 -24.54
N ASN A 5 1.37 -16.27 -23.61
CA ASN A 5 1.03 -16.30 -22.20
C ASN A 5 1.04 -14.87 -21.63
N LEU A 6 -0.15 -14.36 -21.29
CA LEU A 6 -0.35 -13.06 -20.64
C LEU A 6 -0.03 -13.06 -19.13
N ASP A 7 0.57 -14.13 -18.59
CA ASP A 7 0.86 -14.24 -17.15
C ASP A 7 2.27 -13.77 -16.76
N SER A 8 3.07 -13.27 -17.70
CA SER A 8 4.48 -12.90 -17.46
C SER A 8 4.70 -11.59 -16.70
N GLN A 9 3.63 -10.95 -16.18
CA GLN A 9 3.71 -9.80 -15.26
C GLN A 9 3.50 -10.23 -13.79
N GLN A 10 3.35 -11.53 -13.53
CA GLN A 10 3.14 -12.12 -12.21
C GLN A 10 4.44 -12.68 -11.60
N GLN A 11 5.59 -12.03 -11.84
CA GLN A 11 6.87 -12.48 -11.31
C GLN A 11 7.29 -11.57 -10.13
N ASP A 12 7.28 -12.14 -8.92
CA ASP A 12 7.90 -11.64 -7.68
C ASP A 12 7.24 -10.45 -6.93
N LYS A 13 5.91 -10.29 -7.00
CA LYS A 13 5.19 -9.34 -6.14
C LYS A 13 4.78 -9.96 -4.80
N ASP A 14 5.34 -9.46 -3.71
CA ASP A 14 4.89 -9.82 -2.36
C ASP A 14 3.58 -9.09 -2.03
N THR A 15 2.51 -9.86 -1.89
CA THR A 15 1.14 -9.34 -1.78
C THR A 15 0.63 -9.45 -0.36
N TRP A 16 -0.06 -8.42 0.12
CA TRP A 16 -0.66 -8.38 1.45
C TRP A 16 -2.07 -7.79 1.37
N GLY A 17 -3.00 -8.38 2.11
CA GLY A 17 -4.40 -7.95 2.07
C GLY A 17 -5.08 -8.01 3.42
N GLY A 18 -5.87 -6.98 3.70
CA GLY A 18 -6.71 -6.84 4.88
C GLY A 18 -8.09 -6.28 4.52
N ASP A 19 -8.89 -5.97 5.52
CA ASP A 19 -10.12 -5.22 5.31
C ASP A 19 -9.76 -3.74 5.07
N GLY A 20 -10.24 -3.15 3.96
CA GLY A 20 -9.98 -1.76 3.59
C GLY A 20 -8.55 -1.45 3.12
N ILE A 21 -7.70 -2.46 2.91
CA ILE A 21 -6.31 -2.28 2.46
C ILE A 21 -5.80 -3.44 1.59
N HIS A 22 -5.04 -3.11 0.55
CA HIS A 22 -4.28 -4.04 -0.28
C HIS A 22 -2.89 -3.45 -0.54
N MET A 23 -1.84 -4.25 -0.41
CA MET A 23 -0.47 -3.81 -0.67
C MET A 23 0.26 -4.80 -1.56
N THR A 24 1.10 -4.28 -2.45
CA THR A 24 2.06 -5.10 -3.19
C THR A 24 3.45 -4.48 -3.11
N PHE A 25 4.47 -5.31 -2.93
CA PHE A 25 5.87 -4.89 -2.97
C PHE A 25 6.58 -5.51 -4.16
N ALA A 26 7.37 -4.71 -4.87
CA ALA A 26 8.22 -5.12 -5.97
C ALA A 26 9.59 -4.45 -5.84
N SER A 27 10.65 -5.25 -5.61
CA SER A 27 12.05 -4.81 -5.52
C SER A 27 12.32 -3.66 -4.52
N GLN A 28 12.15 -2.40 -4.94
CA GLN A 28 12.44 -1.18 -4.17
C GLN A 28 11.23 -0.23 -4.09
N HIS A 29 10.05 -0.73 -4.43
CA HIS A 29 8.81 0.05 -4.43
C HIS A 29 7.68 -0.81 -3.91
N GLY A 30 6.69 -0.16 -3.31
CA GLY A 30 5.41 -0.77 -2.98
C GLY A 30 4.26 0.13 -3.38
N THR A 31 3.13 -0.49 -3.67
CA THR A 31 1.86 0.21 -3.85
C THR A 31 0.91 -0.19 -2.73
N VAL A 32 0.05 0.75 -2.33
CA VAL A 32 -1.03 0.50 -1.39
C VAL A 32 -2.32 1.09 -1.92
N GLU A 33 -3.39 0.30 -1.84
CA GLU A 33 -4.74 0.70 -2.17
C GLU A 33 -5.58 0.68 -0.90
N PHE A 34 -6.40 1.72 -0.73
CA PHE A 34 -7.41 1.84 0.32
C PHE A 34 -8.80 2.02 -0.29
N ASP A 35 -9.82 2.00 0.55
CA ASP A 35 -11.20 2.29 0.17
C ASP A 35 -11.35 3.64 -0.54
N CYS A 36 -10.65 4.68 -0.10
CA CYS A 36 -10.83 6.03 -0.66
C CYS A 36 -9.51 6.77 -0.86
N ALA A 37 -8.45 6.02 -1.11
CA ALA A 37 -7.10 6.54 -1.32
C ALA A 37 -6.23 5.48 -1.98
N HIS A 38 -5.09 5.92 -2.48
CA HIS A 38 -3.96 5.07 -2.82
C HIS A 38 -2.67 5.69 -2.31
N GLY A 39 -1.58 4.95 -2.37
CA GLY A 39 -0.28 5.41 -1.94
C GLY A 39 0.85 4.61 -2.54
N GLU A 40 2.05 5.18 -2.42
CA GLU A 40 3.29 4.54 -2.82
C GLU A 40 4.24 4.42 -1.63
N ILE A 41 5.03 3.37 -1.61
CA ILE A 41 6.03 3.10 -0.58
C ILE A 41 7.39 3.09 -1.26
N SER A 42 8.31 3.90 -0.74
CA SER A 42 9.65 4.03 -1.29
C SER A 42 10.64 3.18 -0.49
N GLY A 43 11.43 2.36 -1.19
CA GLY A 43 12.45 1.51 -0.60
C GLY A 43 12.09 0.03 -0.59
N SER A 44 13.07 -0.80 -0.28
CA SER A 44 12.88 -2.25 -0.21
C SER A 44 12.14 -2.68 1.05
N PHE A 45 11.12 -3.50 0.86
CA PHE A 45 10.44 -4.16 1.97
C PHE A 45 11.33 -5.25 2.59
N LYS A 46 11.95 -4.91 3.72
CA LYS A 46 12.74 -5.80 4.56
C LYS A 46 12.46 -5.48 6.02
N THR A 47 12.34 -6.50 6.85
CA THR A 47 12.21 -6.34 8.29
C THR A 47 13.58 -6.40 8.97
N ASP A 48 13.69 -5.72 10.11
CA ASP A 48 14.82 -5.83 11.02
C ASP A 48 14.75 -7.10 11.89
N ALA A 49 15.66 -7.21 12.87
CA ALA A 49 15.74 -8.34 13.79
C ALA A 49 14.54 -8.46 14.76
N ASP A 50 13.72 -7.41 14.90
CA ASP A 50 12.51 -7.39 15.73
C ASP A 50 11.22 -7.62 14.90
N ASP A 51 11.39 -8.03 13.65
CA ASP A 51 10.36 -8.19 12.61
C ASP A 51 9.69 -6.87 12.20
N ARG A 52 10.36 -5.72 12.36
CA ARG A 52 9.80 -4.39 12.09
C ARG A 52 10.32 -3.80 10.79
N PHE A 53 9.52 -2.96 10.17
CA PHE A 53 9.95 -2.10 9.07
C PHE A 53 9.42 -0.68 9.29
N ASP A 54 10.12 0.29 8.70
CA ASP A 54 9.73 1.69 8.74
C ASP A 54 10.12 2.37 7.42
N LEU A 55 9.15 2.54 6.53
CA LEU A 55 9.36 3.00 5.16
C LEU A 55 8.64 4.33 4.88
N PRO A 56 9.27 5.25 4.13
CA PRO A 56 8.61 6.47 3.69
C PRO A 56 7.66 6.16 2.53
N GLY A 57 6.68 7.03 2.34
CA GLY A 57 5.83 6.97 1.17
C GLY A 57 4.84 8.11 1.08
N THR A 58 3.79 7.90 0.30
CA THR A 58 2.77 8.90 0.00
C THR A 58 1.36 8.37 0.22
N PHE A 59 0.45 9.27 0.55
CA PHE A 59 -0.97 8.98 0.66
C PHE A 59 -1.75 10.02 -0.15
N THR A 60 -2.52 9.55 -1.12
CA THR A 60 -3.28 10.37 -2.05
C THR A 60 -4.77 10.03 -1.89
N PRO A 61 -5.58 10.92 -1.29
CA PRO A 61 -7.01 10.72 -1.19
C PRO A 61 -7.66 10.65 -2.58
N GLU A 62 -8.50 9.65 -2.79
CA GLU A 62 -9.37 9.55 -3.95
C GLU A 62 -10.68 10.27 -3.65
N ARG A 63 -11.29 10.85 -4.69
CA ARG A 63 -12.59 11.49 -4.59
C ARG A 63 -13.52 10.86 -5.62
N GLY A 64 -14.77 10.62 -5.21
CA GLY A 64 -15.86 10.36 -6.13
C GLY A 64 -16.18 11.58 -6.99
N GLY A 65 -16.53 11.37 -8.25
CA GLY A 65 -16.94 12.42 -9.19
C GLY A 65 -15.86 12.89 -10.18
N PRO A 66 -16.19 13.84 -11.08
CA PRO A 66 -15.27 14.29 -12.12
C PRO A 66 -13.99 14.88 -11.53
N ILE A 67 -12.84 14.34 -11.92
CA ILE A 67 -11.56 14.98 -11.66
C ILE A 67 -11.56 16.34 -12.36
N ARG A 68 -11.31 17.42 -11.61
CA ARG A 68 -11.08 18.71 -12.25
C ARG A 68 -9.66 18.69 -12.82
N LEU A 69 -9.52 18.92 -14.12
CA LEU A 69 -8.23 18.91 -14.81
C LEU A 69 -7.23 19.94 -14.23
N ASP A 70 -7.73 20.96 -13.52
CA ASP A 70 -6.93 22.01 -12.87
C ASP A 70 -6.49 21.67 -11.43
N ARG A 71 -6.99 20.58 -10.84
CA ARG A 71 -6.68 20.20 -9.46
C ARG A 71 -6.38 18.70 -9.36
N MET A 72 -5.11 18.36 -9.47
CA MET A 72 -4.64 17.01 -9.16
C MET A 72 -4.91 16.67 -7.68
N PRO A 73 -5.21 15.39 -7.35
CA PRO A 73 -5.24 14.94 -5.97
C PRO A 73 -3.93 15.31 -5.26
N GLU A 74 -4.05 15.91 -4.07
CA GLU A 74 -2.88 16.31 -3.30
C GLU A 74 -2.32 15.09 -2.59
N SER A 75 -1.15 14.64 -3.03
CA SER A 75 -0.42 13.56 -2.40
C SER A 75 0.36 14.10 -1.19
N ARG A 76 0.21 13.47 -0.03
CA ARG A 76 0.85 13.89 1.21
C ARG A 76 1.87 12.85 1.69
N PRO A 77 2.97 13.27 2.33
CA PRO A 77 4.01 12.36 2.79
C PRO A 77 3.58 11.61 4.06
N VAL A 78 3.89 10.31 4.12
CA VAL A 78 3.57 9.43 5.26
C VAL A 78 4.74 8.51 5.63
N ARG A 79 4.70 7.95 6.85
CA ARG A 79 5.49 6.78 7.26
C ARG A 79 4.59 5.55 7.37
N TYR A 80 5.09 4.44 6.84
CA TYR A 80 4.53 3.10 6.97
C TYR A 80 5.39 2.33 7.98
N VAL A 81 4.89 2.19 9.19
CA VAL A 81 5.54 1.44 10.26
C VAL A 81 4.78 0.15 10.46
N GLY A 82 5.45 -1.00 10.36
CA GLY A 82 4.77 -2.26 10.57
C GLY A 82 5.63 -3.33 11.21
N ARG A 83 4.95 -4.36 11.70
CA ARG A 83 5.56 -5.57 12.27
C ARG A 83 4.98 -6.80 11.59
N VAL A 84 5.84 -7.74 11.19
CA VAL A 84 5.45 -8.93 10.43
C VAL A 84 5.74 -10.20 11.19
N GLN A 85 4.72 -10.93 11.64
CA GLN A 85 4.91 -12.18 12.38
C GLN A 85 3.99 -13.26 11.84
N ASN A 86 4.54 -14.45 11.58
CA ASN A 86 3.79 -15.63 11.15
C ASN A 86 2.85 -15.38 9.94
N GLY A 87 3.28 -14.54 8.99
CA GLY A 87 2.49 -14.19 7.80
C GLY A 87 1.39 -13.14 8.04
N THR A 88 1.33 -12.54 9.24
CA THR A 88 0.48 -11.41 9.58
C THR A 88 1.30 -10.14 9.69
N MET A 89 0.79 -9.02 9.17
CA MET A 89 1.37 -7.70 9.32
C MET A 89 0.41 -6.80 10.10
N ILE A 90 0.91 -6.16 11.15
CA ILE A 90 0.25 -5.02 11.77
C ILE A 90 0.95 -3.77 11.25
N LEU A 91 0.19 -2.90 10.57
CA LEU A 91 0.69 -1.69 9.92
C LEU A 91 0.03 -0.47 10.55
N THR A 92 0.82 0.56 10.83
CA THR A 92 0.36 1.91 11.21
C THR A 92 0.90 2.92 10.21
N ILE A 93 0.05 3.86 9.83
CA ILE A 93 0.38 4.89 8.84
C ILE A 93 0.16 6.27 9.46
N THR A 94 1.15 7.15 9.31
CA THR A 94 1.15 8.50 9.91
C THR A 94 1.65 9.53 8.91
N PHE A 95 0.95 10.65 8.80
CA PHE A 95 1.40 11.80 8.01
C PHE A 95 2.64 12.44 8.65
N THR A 96 3.68 12.71 7.86
CA THR A 96 4.94 13.28 8.39
C THR A 96 4.95 14.80 8.45
N ASP A 97 4.02 15.47 7.76
CA ASP A 97 3.88 16.91 7.75
C ASP A 97 3.19 17.44 9.02
N ASN A 98 2.31 16.66 9.65
CA ASN A 98 1.52 17.06 10.82
C ASN A 98 1.42 16.01 11.94
N ASN A 99 2.03 14.82 11.80
CA ASN A 99 1.99 13.70 12.74
C ASN A 99 0.59 13.11 13.01
N GLU A 100 -0.38 13.38 12.13
CA GLU A 100 -1.72 12.80 12.24
C GLU A 100 -1.74 11.33 11.78
N SER A 101 -2.46 10.49 12.51
CA SER A 101 -2.63 9.07 12.15
C SER A 101 -3.61 8.93 10.99
N VAL A 102 -3.18 8.25 9.92
CA VAL A 102 -4.07 7.80 8.84
C VAL A 102 -4.90 6.62 9.30
N GLY A 103 -4.27 5.65 9.99
CA GLY A 103 -4.94 4.46 10.47
C GLY A 103 -3.99 3.32 10.83
N SER A 104 -4.57 2.22 11.32
CA SER A 104 -3.87 0.95 11.54
C SER A 104 -4.62 -0.22 10.94
N TYR A 105 -3.90 -1.16 10.36
CA TYR A 105 -4.44 -2.25 9.56
C TYR A 105 -3.79 -3.59 9.93
N SER A 106 -4.56 -4.66 9.79
CA SER A 106 -4.07 -6.04 9.87
C SER A 106 -4.12 -6.67 8.48
N LEU A 107 -2.98 -7.13 7.98
CA LEU A 107 -2.86 -7.74 6.66
C LEU A 107 -2.34 -9.17 6.77
N THR A 108 -2.74 -10.01 5.83
CA THR A 108 -2.24 -11.38 5.68
C THR A 108 -1.48 -11.52 4.38
N ARG A 109 -0.29 -12.13 4.43
CA ARG A 109 0.54 -12.41 3.25
C ARG A 109 -0.23 -13.29 2.26
N GLY A 110 -0.14 -12.96 0.97
CA GLY A 110 -0.79 -13.65 -0.14
C GLY A 110 -2.31 -13.41 -0.25
N LYS A 111 -2.94 -12.73 0.72
CA LYS A 111 -4.37 -12.45 0.68
C LYS A 111 -4.65 -11.23 -0.20
N GLN A 112 -5.75 -11.28 -0.96
CA GLN A 112 -6.29 -10.10 -1.65
C GLN A 112 -6.96 -9.16 -0.63
N GLY A 113 -6.78 -7.85 -0.81
CA GLY A 113 -7.42 -6.85 0.04
C GLY A 113 -8.90 -6.72 -0.27
N ARG A 114 -9.71 -6.40 0.74
CA ARG A 114 -11.14 -6.13 0.57
C ARG A 114 -11.36 -4.63 0.49
N ILE A 115 -11.19 -4.08 -0.71
CA ILE A 115 -11.34 -2.65 -1.00
C ILE A 115 -12.76 -2.34 -1.46
N ARG A 116 -13.33 -1.24 -0.93
CA ARG A 116 -14.60 -0.65 -1.35
C ARG A 116 -14.34 0.79 -1.76
N LYS A 117 -14.29 1.05 -3.07
CA LYS A 117 -14.01 2.38 -3.58
C LYS A 117 -15.10 3.39 -3.18
N CYS A 118 -14.69 4.57 -2.70
CA CYS A 118 -15.60 5.69 -2.46
C CYS A 118 -16.33 6.10 -3.74
N LEU A 119 -17.64 6.37 -3.64
CA LEU A 119 -18.50 6.88 -4.72
C LEU A 119 -18.64 8.40 -4.68
#